data_AF-A0A0F0HPA9-F1
#
_entry.id   AF-A0A0F0HPA9-F1
#
_cell.length_a   1.000
_cell.length_b   1.000
_cell.length_c   1.000
_cell.angle_alpha   90.00
_cell.angle_beta   90.00
_cell.angle_gamma   90.00
#
_symmetry.space_group_name_H-M   'P 1'
#
loop_
_entity.id
_entity.type
_entity.pdbx_description
1 polymer ?
#
loop_
_entity_poly.entity_id
_entity_poly.type
_entity_poly.pdbx_seq_one_letter_code
_entity_poly.pdbx_strand_id
1 'polypeptide(L)'
;MNEELERLARLAVEYRDIGCSVVEVADLMVEKHPGLREVPFNLAQILRSAFRLSVHDLQYINAWLQGDISRETLEERLQVIG
;
A
#
# COMPACT_ATOMS: atom_id res chain seq x y z
N MET A 1 11.75 15.62 -5.49
CA MET A 1 11.01 14.40 -5.13
C MET A 1 11.67 13.26 -5.88
N ASN A 2 11.86 12.09 -5.25
CA ASN A 2 12.60 10.98 -5.88
C ASN A 2 11.81 10.49 -7.11
N GLU A 3 12.39 10.57 -8.32
CA GLU A 3 11.73 10.21 -9.59
C GLU A 3 11.15 8.80 -9.57
N GLU A 4 11.79 7.89 -8.84
CA GLU A 4 11.30 6.53 -8.65
C GLU A 4 10.01 6.48 -7.82
N LEU A 5 9.92 7.25 -6.73
CA LEU A 5 8.73 7.34 -5.90
C LEU A 5 7.54 7.90 -6.70
N GLU A 6 7.77 8.87 -7.57
CA GLU A 6 6.72 9.38 -8.46
C GLU A 6 6.27 8.35 -9.50
N ARG A 7 7.20 7.57 -10.06
CA ARG A 7 6.88 6.48 -10.98
C ARG A 7 6.03 5.41 -10.27
N LEU A 8 6.39 5.02 -9.06
CA LEU A 8 5.65 4.05 -8.25
C LEU A 8 4.27 4.58 -7.83
N ALA A 9 4.17 5.85 -7.47
CA ALA A 9 2.90 6.51 -7.17
C ALA A 9 1.94 6.50 -8.36
N ARG A 10 2.43 6.74 -9.59
CA ARG A 10 1.64 6.61 -10.82
C ARG A 10 1.22 5.17 -11.08
N LEU A 11 2.14 4.22 -10.91
CA LEU A 11 1.83 2.80 -11.09
C LEU A 11 0.77 2.29 -10.09
N ALA A 12 0.78 2.77 -8.84
CA ALA A 12 -0.25 2.44 -7.86
C ALA A 12 -1.64 2.94 -8.27
N VAL A 13 -1.71 4.13 -8.88
CA VAL A 13 -2.95 4.69 -9.44
C VAL A 13 -3.45 3.82 -10.59
N GLU A 14 -2.57 3.40 -11.49
CA GLU A 14 -2.93 2.50 -12.60
C GLU A 14 -3.50 1.17 -12.09
N TYR A 15 -2.89 0.56 -11.07
CA TYR A 15 -3.42 -0.67 -10.47
C TYR A 15 -4.79 -0.49 -9.83
N ARG A 16 -5.01 0.62 -9.12
CA ARG A 16 -6.34 0.95 -8.60
C ARG A 16 -7.36 1.09 -9.73
N ASP A 17 -7.00 1.77 -10.82
CA ASP A 17 -7.92 2.06 -11.91
C ASP A 17 -8.36 0.80 -12.68
N ILE A 18 -7.58 -0.28 -12.63
CA ILE A 18 -7.97 -1.61 -13.15
C ILE A 18 -8.71 -2.48 -12.12
N GLY A 19 -9.02 -1.95 -10.94
CA GLY A 19 -9.84 -2.60 -9.92
C GLY A 19 -9.08 -3.29 -8.79
N CYS A 20 -7.77 -3.12 -8.67
CA CYS A 20 -7.03 -3.67 -7.53
C CYS A 20 -7.41 -2.95 -6.22
N SER A 21 -7.60 -3.73 -5.17
CA SER A 21 -7.75 -3.24 -3.80
C SER A 21 -6.44 -2.69 -3.25
N VAL A 22 -6.52 -1.94 -2.13
CA VAL A 22 -5.34 -1.40 -1.43
C VAL A 22 -4.32 -2.51 -1.10
N VAL A 23 -4.82 -3.66 -0.65
CA VAL A 23 -3.97 -4.79 -0.24
C VAL A 23 -3.27 -5.40 -1.45
N GLU A 24 -3.99 -5.63 -2.55
CA GLU A 24 -3.39 -6.13 -3.78
C GLU A 24 -2.32 -5.18 -4.32
N VAL A 25 -2.57 -3.87 -4.29
CA VAL A 25 -1.56 -2.89 -4.70
C VAL A 25 -0.36 -2.90 -3.76
N ALA A 26 -0.57 -2.98 -2.44
CA ALA A 26 0.50 -3.04 -1.47
C ALA A 26 1.38 -4.29 -1.68
N ASP A 27 0.76 -5.44 -1.91
CA ASP A 27 1.42 -6.71 -2.25
C ASP A 27 2.24 -6.58 -3.53
N LEU A 28 1.62 -6.14 -4.63
CA LEU A 28 2.29 -5.99 -5.93
C LEU A 28 3.48 -5.04 -5.85
N MET A 29 3.36 -3.96 -5.08
CA MET A 29 4.44 -2.99 -4.87
C MET A 29 5.60 -3.61 -4.11
N VAL A 30 5.34 -4.35 -3.03
CA VAL A 30 6.39 -5.01 -2.23
C VAL A 30 7.02 -6.18 -3.00
N GLU A 31 6.24 -6.93 -3.76
CA GLU A 31 6.72 -8.04 -4.59
C GLU A 31 7.67 -7.54 -5.70
N LYS A 32 7.26 -6.49 -6.42
CA LYS A 32 8.05 -5.91 -7.53
C LYS A 32 9.19 -5.02 -7.05
N HIS A 33 9.04 -4.41 -5.88
CA HIS A 33 10.01 -3.51 -5.28
C HIS A 33 10.25 -3.88 -3.80
N PRO A 34 11.00 -4.96 -3.53
CA PRO A 34 11.21 -5.48 -2.16
C PRO A 34 11.76 -4.46 -1.17
N GLY A 35 12.53 -3.48 -1.67
CA GLY A 35 13.04 -2.37 -0.85
C GLY A 35 11.92 -1.56 -0.17
N LEU A 36 10.70 -1.51 -0.71
CA LEU A 36 9.56 -0.85 -0.09
C LEU A 36 9.17 -1.46 1.27
N ARG A 37 9.53 -2.74 1.51
CA ARG A 37 9.31 -3.39 2.81
C ARG A 37 10.18 -2.78 3.91
N GLU A 38 11.37 -2.32 3.57
CA GLU A 38 12.33 -1.71 4.50
C GLU A 38 12.06 -0.22 4.73
N VAL A 39 11.25 0.41 3.86
CA VAL A 39 10.84 1.81 3.97
C VAL A 39 9.31 1.95 3.96
N PRO A 40 8.62 1.57 5.07
CA PRO A 40 7.16 1.58 5.17
C PRO A 40 6.54 2.95 4.84
N PHE A 41 7.26 4.03 5.14
CA PHE A 41 6.84 5.39 4.83
C PHE A 41 6.71 5.64 3.32
N ASN A 42 7.60 5.08 2.51
CA ASN A 42 7.54 5.23 1.05
C ASN A 42 6.34 4.46 0.48
N LEU A 43 6.10 3.23 0.97
CA LEU A 43 4.91 2.47 0.57
C LEU A 43 3.62 3.20 0.98
N ALA A 44 3.57 3.75 2.19
CA ALA A 44 2.44 4.54 2.66
C ALA A 44 2.16 5.77 1.77
N GLN A 45 3.19 6.46 1.30
CA GLN A 45 3.05 7.58 0.36
C GLN A 45 2.51 7.14 -1.00
N ILE A 46 3.04 6.03 -1.53
CA ILE A 46 2.58 5.43 -2.80
C ILE A 46 1.11 5.02 -2.69
N LEU A 47 0.72 4.35 -1.61
CA LEU A 47 -0.66 3.91 -1.42
C LEU A 47 -1.60 5.09 -1.21
N ARG A 48 -1.16 6.19 -0.56
CA ARG A 48 -1.96 7.42 -0.43
C ARG A 48 -2.14 8.20 -1.73
N SER A 49 -1.28 8.02 -2.73
CA SER A 49 -1.51 8.64 -4.05
C SER A 49 -2.59 7.93 -4.84
N ALA A 50 -2.78 6.62 -4.61
CA ALA A 50 -3.82 5.83 -5.23
C ALA A 50 -5.12 5.83 -4.42
N PHE A 51 -5.05 5.69 -3.10
CA PHE A 51 -6.21 5.46 -2.24
C PHE A 51 -6.35 6.57 -1.20
N ARG A 52 -7.59 6.88 -0.81
CA ARG A 52 -7.90 7.85 0.25
C ARG A 52 -7.68 7.22 1.63
N LEU A 53 -6.43 6.86 1.93
CA LEU A 53 -6.07 6.24 3.21
C LEU A 53 -5.95 7.27 4.32
N SER A 54 -6.57 6.96 5.45
CA SER A 54 -6.38 7.65 6.72
C SER A 54 -5.03 7.28 7.36
N VAL A 55 -4.65 8.00 8.42
CA VAL A 55 -3.46 7.63 9.22
C VAL A 55 -3.65 6.24 9.86
N HIS A 56 -4.89 5.87 10.19
CA HIS A 56 -5.18 4.57 10.80
C HIS A 56 -4.95 3.42 9.82
N ASP A 57 -5.32 3.60 8.55
CA ASP A 57 -5.10 2.60 7.49
C ASP A 57 -3.63 2.30 7.27
N LEU A 58 -2.80 3.35 7.36
CA LEU A 58 -1.35 3.21 7.27
C LEU A 58 -0.76 2.41 8.43
N GLN A 59 -1.38 2.45 9.62
CA GLN A 59 -0.93 1.62 10.75
C GLN A 59 -1.19 0.13 10.47
N TYR A 60 -2.34 -0.21 9.86
CA TYR A 60 -2.62 -1.59 9.48
C TYR A 60 -1.67 -2.07 8.38
N ILE A 61 -1.39 -1.25 7.36
CA ILE A 61 -0.42 -1.58 6.32
C ILE A 61 0.97 -1.79 6.93
N ASN A 62 1.40 -0.95 7.88
CA ASN A 62 2.69 -1.12 8.55
C ASN A 62 2.75 -2.40 9.40
N ALA A 63 1.70 -2.69 10.18
CA ALA A 63 1.60 -3.93 10.94
C ALA A 63 1.68 -5.16 10.04
N TRP A 64 1.03 -5.13 8.87
CA TRP A 64 1.11 -6.19 7.88
C TRP A 64 2.52 -6.36 7.30
N LEU A 65 3.20 -5.26 6.95
CA LEU A 65 4.59 -5.31 6.46
C LEU A 65 5.56 -5.94 7.46
N GLN A 66 5.35 -5.66 8.75
CA GLN A 66 6.13 -6.20 9.87
C GLN A 66 5.78 -7.66 10.19
N GLY A 67 4.69 -8.19 9.64
CA GLY A 67 4.21 -9.54 9.90
C GLY A 67 3.37 -9.67 11.17
N ASP A 68 2.95 -8.55 11.77
CA ASP A 68 2.11 -8.54 12.98
C ASP A 68 0.66 -8.96 12.71
N ILE A 69 0.17 -8.72 11.48
CA ILE A 69 -1.17 -9.15 11.03
C ILE A 69 -1.09 -9.88 9.69
N SER A 70 -1.99 -10.83 9.45
CA SER A 70 -2.08 -11.50 8.16
C SER A 70 -2.64 -10.56 7.09
N ARG A 71 -2.46 -10.95 5.82
CA ARG A 71 -3.09 -10.28 4.69
C ARG A 71 -4.62 -10.25 4.83
N GLU A 72 -5.22 -11.36 5.26
CA GLU A 72 -6.68 -11.47 5.46
C GLU A 72 -7.16 -10.46 6.51
N THR A 73 -6.46 -10.34 7.64
CA THR A 73 -6.78 -9.33 8.65
C THR A 73 -6.59 -7.90 8.11
N LEU A 74 -5.59 -7.65 7.27
CA LEU A 74 -5.43 -6.35 6.62
C LEU A 74 -6.62 -6.03 5.70
N GLU A 75 -7.05 -6.99 4.88
CA GLU A 75 -8.20 -6.84 3.98
C GLU A 75 -9.47 -6.51 4.76
N GLU A 76 -9.76 -7.25 5.84
CA GLU A 76 -10.90 -6.98 6.72
C GLU A 76 -10.86 -5.56 7.30
N ARG A 77 -9.69 -5.12 7.79
CA ARG A 77 -9.55 -3.79 8.43
C ARG A 77 -9.70 -2.64 7.45
N LEU A 78 -9.22 -2.81 6.22
CA LEU A 78 -9.30 -1.78 5.18
C LEU A 78 -10.66 -1.77 4.44
N GLN A 79 -11.36 -2.90 4.37
CA GLN A 79 -12.71 -2.97 3.77
C GLN A 79 -13.79 -2.30 4.61
N VAL A 80 -13.61 -2.18 5.93
CA VAL A 80 -14.57 -1.54 6.84
C VAL A 80 -14.76 -0.03 6.57
N ILE A 81 -13.94 0.57 5.71
CA ILE A 81 -13.94 2.01 5.39
C ILE A 81 -14.47 2.30 3.97
N GLY A 82 -14.84 1.27 3.21
CA GLY A 82 -15.43 1.36 1.86
C GLY A 82 -16.94 1.62 1.88
#